data_AF-A0AAU5WNM8-F1
#
_entry.id   AF-A0AAU5WNM8-F1
#
_cell.length_a   1.000
_cell.length_b   1.000
_cell.length_c   1.000
_cell.angle_alpha   90.00
_cell.angle_beta   90.00
_cell.angle_gamma   90.00
#
_symmetry.space_group_name_H-M   'P 1'
#
loop_
_entity.id
_entity.type
_entity.pdbx_description
1 polymer ?
#
loop_
_entity_poly.entity_id
_entity_poly.type
_entity_poly.pdbx_seq_one_letter_code
_entity_poly.pdbx_strand_id
1 'polypeptide(L)'
;MSTSDRDGNPAAEAHVHLSALGVHLKAHGFTVDPVAGGITVRNPSAPGWRVSRRIAQDTITCAPRKSDSGRYWYFTSWRQPIAEADRITDALMAIKAYLGAPT
;
A
#
# COMPACT_ATOMS: atom_id res chain seq x y z
N MET A 1 -23.43 27.72 9.87
CA MET A 1 -23.75 26.29 9.74
C MET A 1 -22.41 25.57 9.63
N SER A 2 -21.86 25.11 10.76
CA SER A 2 -20.53 24.50 10.82
C SER A 2 -20.60 23.04 10.39
N THR A 3 -19.81 22.67 9.39
CA THR A 3 -19.58 21.28 8.99
C THR A 3 -18.07 21.04 8.97
N SER A 4 -17.44 20.92 10.13
CA SER A 4 -16.01 20.56 10.21
C SER A 4 -15.68 19.57 11.34
N ASP A 5 -16.67 18.83 11.84
CA ASP A 5 -16.45 17.68 12.74
C ASP A 5 -16.15 16.36 11.97
N ARG A 6 -15.73 16.45 10.70
CA ARG A 6 -15.55 15.28 9.81
C ARG A 6 -14.18 15.16 9.15
N ASP A 7 -13.22 16.02 9.47
CA ASP A 7 -11.83 15.82 9.06
C ASP A 7 -11.15 14.93 10.10
N GLY A 8 -11.41 13.63 10.02
CA GLY A 8 -10.59 12.65 10.71
C GLY A 8 -9.11 12.94 10.41
N ASN A 9 -8.25 12.85 11.43
CA ASN A 9 -6.82 13.09 11.26
C ASN A 9 -6.30 12.30 10.03
N PRO A 10 -5.84 12.95 8.95
CA PRO A 10 -5.49 12.26 7.71
C PRO A 10 -4.42 11.19 7.91
N ALA A 11 -3.53 11.38 8.89
CA ALA A 11 -2.55 10.38 9.26
C ALA A 11 -3.18 9.15 9.91
N ALA A 12 -4.25 9.32 10.71
CA ALA A 12 -4.99 8.22 11.32
C ALA A 12 -5.78 7.44 10.26
N GLU A 13 -6.42 8.12 9.31
CA GLU A 13 -7.16 7.48 8.23
C GLU A 13 -6.22 6.70 7.29
N ALA A 14 -5.10 7.31 6.90
CA ALA A 14 -4.04 6.62 6.16
C ALA A 14 -3.53 5.38 6.93
N HIS A 15 -3.36 5.49 8.25
CA HIS A 15 -2.93 4.38 9.09
C HIS A 15 -3.95 3.23 9.12
N VAL A 16 -5.25 3.52 9.16
CA VAL A 16 -6.32 2.50 9.09
C VAL A 16 -6.25 1.75 7.77
N HIS A 17 -6.16 2.45 6.64
CA HIS A 17 -6.05 1.81 5.32
C HIS A 17 -4.77 0.97 5.19
N LEU A 18 -3.62 1.51 5.62
CA LEU A 18 -2.34 0.77 5.60
C LEU A 18 -2.38 -0.48 6.48
N SER A 19 -3.04 -0.40 7.64
CA SER A 19 -3.21 -1.55 8.54
C SER A 19 -4.07 -2.63 7.89
N ALA A 20 -5.18 -2.26 7.25
CA ALA A 20 -6.03 -3.18 6.53
C ALA A 20 -5.26 -3.86 5.38
N LEU A 21 -4.63 -3.09 4.49
CA LEU A 21 -3.80 -3.65 3.42
C LEU A 21 -2.70 -4.57 3.96
N GLY A 22 -2.05 -4.19 5.06
CA GLY A 22 -1.02 -4.99 5.72
C GLY A 22 -1.51 -6.37 6.18
N VAL A 23 -2.73 -6.47 6.71
CA VAL A 23 -3.35 -7.77 7.08
C VAL A 23 -3.52 -8.66 5.84
N HIS A 24 -4.04 -8.11 4.75
CA HIS A 24 -4.24 -8.86 3.51
C HIS A 24 -2.91 -9.32 2.90
N LEU A 25 -1.90 -8.45 2.85
CA LEU A 25 -0.56 -8.81 2.35
C LEU A 25 0.08 -9.94 3.17
N LYS A 26 -0.01 -9.88 4.50
CA LYS A 26 0.48 -10.95 5.39
C LYS A 26 -0.23 -12.28 5.13
N ALA A 27 -1.55 -12.26 4.94
CA ALA A 27 -2.33 -13.46 4.59
C ALA A 27 -1.90 -14.08 3.25
N HIS A 28 -1.32 -13.29 2.34
CA HIS A 28 -0.78 -13.72 1.06
C HIS A 28 0.74 -13.97 1.05
N GLY A 29 1.36 -14.12 2.24
CA GLY A 29 2.74 -14.57 2.37
C GLY A 29 3.81 -13.47 2.27
N PHE A 30 3.42 -12.19 2.28
CA PHE A 30 4.37 -11.09 2.38
C PHE A 30 4.81 -10.84 3.81
N THR A 31 6.06 -10.41 3.97
CA THR A 31 6.49 -9.75 5.22
C THR A 31 6.10 -8.28 5.16
N VAL A 32 5.48 -7.77 6.22
CA VAL A 32 5.03 -6.38 6.29
C VAL A 32 5.48 -5.76 7.61
N ASP A 33 6.32 -4.73 7.50
CA ASP A 33 6.84 -3.96 8.63
C ASP A 33 6.29 -2.52 8.59
N PRO A 34 5.68 -2.01 9.68
CA PRO A 34 5.28 -0.62 9.76
C PRO A 34 6.49 0.31 9.79
N VAL A 35 6.39 1.44 9.09
CA VAL A 35 7.39 2.52 9.11
C VAL A 35 6.67 3.87 9.29
N ALA A 36 7.41 4.95 9.55
CA ALA A 36 6.82 6.28 9.63
C ALA A 36 6.11 6.63 8.30
N GLY A 37 4.77 6.75 8.34
CA GLY A 37 3.94 7.13 7.20
C GLY A 37 3.65 6.03 6.17
N GLY A 38 3.97 4.76 6.45
CA GLY A 38 3.78 3.68 5.47
C GLY A 38 3.98 2.27 6.03
N ILE A 39 4.00 1.30 5.13
CA ILE A 39 4.39 -0.09 5.41
C ILE A 39 5.45 -0.53 4.40
N THR A 40 6.53 -1.15 4.88
CA THR A 40 7.48 -1.84 4.00
C THR A 40 6.99 -3.26 3.76
N VAL A 41 6.80 -3.61 2.49
CA VAL A 41 6.29 -4.90 2.02
C VAL A 41 7.41 -5.64 1.32
N ARG A 42 7.69 -6.88 1.73
CA ARG A 42 8.74 -7.73 1.14
C ARG A 42 8.13 -9.04 0.66
N ASN A 43 8.50 -9.47 -0.54
CA ASN A 43 8.22 -10.82 -1.03
C ASN A 43 9.36 -11.77 -0.61
N PRO A 44 9.18 -12.63 0.40
CA PRO A 44 10.24 -13.53 0.86
C PRO A 44 10.55 -14.65 -0.14
N SER A 45 9.62 -14.93 -1.07
CA SER A 45 9.76 -15.97 -2.09
C SER A 45 10.43 -15.47 -3.37
N ALA A 46 10.75 -14.18 -3.46
CA ALA A 46 11.49 -13.65 -4.60
C ALA A 46 12.89 -14.31 -4.63
N PRO A 47 13.28 -14.98 -5.74
CA PRO A 47 14.61 -15.57 -5.85
C PRO A 47 15.63 -14.43 -5.70
N GLY A 48 16.37 -14.45 -4.58
CA GLY A 48 17.12 -13.29 -4.11
C GLY A 48 17.99 -12.68 -5.19
N TRP A 49 17.97 -11.34 -5.30
CA TRP A 49 18.79 -10.37 -6.08
C TRP A 49 19.31 -10.74 -7.49
N ARG A 50 19.76 -11.97 -7.73
CA ARG A 50 20.52 -12.42 -8.91
C ARG A 50 19.68 -12.94 -10.07
N VAL A 51 18.36 -13.10 -9.93
CA VAL A 51 17.53 -13.57 -11.05
C VAL A 51 16.48 -12.51 -11.40
N SER A 52 16.91 -11.55 -12.20
CA SER A 52 16.11 -10.55 -12.94
C SER A 52 15.39 -9.47 -12.13
N ARG A 53 15.89 -8.22 -12.21
CA ARG A 53 15.21 -6.88 -12.26
C ARG A 53 13.93 -6.59 -11.43
N ARG A 54 13.41 -7.51 -10.63
CA ARG A 54 12.17 -7.35 -9.87
C ARG A 54 12.48 -6.77 -8.51
N ILE A 55 11.80 -5.68 -8.19
CA ILE A 55 11.81 -5.07 -6.88
C ILE A 55 11.23 -6.12 -5.91
N ALA A 56 12.05 -6.68 -5.01
CA ALA A 56 11.58 -7.67 -4.03
C ALA A 56 10.93 -7.03 -2.79
N GLN A 57 11.01 -5.70 -2.69
CA GLN A 57 10.52 -4.91 -1.56
C GLN A 57 10.10 -3.51 -2.00
N ASP A 58 9.00 -3.00 -1.46
CA ASP A 58 8.60 -1.60 -1.62
C ASP A 58 8.04 -1.03 -0.31
N THR A 59 8.07 0.28 -0.15
CA THR A 59 7.37 0.99 0.92
C THR A 59 6.10 1.60 0.36
N ILE A 60 4.96 1.09 0.83
CA ILE A 60 3.64 1.53 0.44
C ILE A 60 3.19 2.64 1.38
N THR A 61 2.73 3.74 0.80
CA THR A 61 2.13 4.87 1.54
C THR A 61 0.66 5.01 1.16
N CYS A 62 -0.11 5.69 2.00
CA CYS A 62 -1.52 5.98 1.74
C CYS A 62 -1.76 7.49 1.91
N ALA A 63 -2.38 8.12 0.92
CA ALA A 63 -2.65 9.55 0.96
C ALA A 63 -3.84 9.94 0.04
N PRO A 64 -4.47 11.10 0.27
CA PRO A 64 -5.46 11.67 -0.64
C PRO A 64 -4.85 11.96 -2.02
N ARG A 65 -5.53 11.54 -3.08
CA ARG A 65 -5.15 11.83 -4.46
C ARG A 65 -5.96 13.03 -4.97
N LYS A 66 -5.31 14.18 -5.16
CA LYS A 66 -5.97 15.43 -5.59
C LYS A 66 -6.71 15.32 -6.92
N SER A 67 -6.19 14.52 -7.86
CA SER A 67 -6.81 14.31 -9.17
C SER A 67 -8.05 13.40 -9.13
N ASP A 68 -8.40 12.86 -7.96
CA ASP A 68 -9.50 11.92 -7.75
C ASP A 68 -10.37 12.34 -6.55
N SER A 69 -10.75 13.62 -6.54
CA SER A 69 -11.63 14.21 -5.52
C SER A 69 -11.16 14.03 -4.06
N GLY A 70 -9.85 13.85 -3.84
CA GLY A 70 -9.30 13.65 -2.50
C GLY A 70 -9.50 12.26 -1.92
N ARG A 71 -9.96 11.27 -2.71
CA ARG A 71 -10.03 9.88 -2.30
C ARG A 71 -8.64 9.37 -1.91
N TYR A 72 -8.57 8.51 -0.90
CA TYR A 72 -7.30 7.91 -0.49
C TYR A 72 -6.86 6.85 -1.50
N TRP A 73 -5.56 6.82 -1.77
CA TRP A 73 -4.92 5.87 -2.66
C TRP A 73 -3.68 5.29 -1.99
N TYR A 74 -3.36 4.05 -2.35
CA TYR A 74 -2.04 3.49 -2.08
C TYR A 74 -1.05 3.94 -3.15
N PHE A 75 0.18 4.21 -2.72
CA PHE A 75 1.27 4.63 -3.59
C PHE A 75 2.52 3.81 -3.32
N THR A 76 3.25 3.51 -4.39
CA THR A 76 4.61 2.96 -4.32
C THR A 76 5.58 3.98 -3.75
N SER A 77 6.80 3.56 -3.38
CA SER A 77 7.84 4.48 -2.90
C SER A 77 8.29 5.51 -3.95
N TRP A 78 8.02 5.26 -5.24
CA TRP A 78 8.23 6.19 -6.36
C TRP A 78 6.96 6.97 -6.73
N ARG A 79 5.98 7.07 -5.82
CA ARG A 79 4.76 7.87 -5.94
C ARG A 79 3.85 7.49 -7.10
N GLN A 80 3.95 6.27 -7.62
CA GLN A 80 2.97 5.77 -8.57
C GLN A 80 1.72 5.30 -7.83
N PRO A 81 0.51 5.73 -8.27
CA PRO A 81 -0.73 5.25 -7.69
C PRO A 81 -0.91 3.75 -7.99
N ILE A 82 -1.35 2.99 -6.99
CA ILE A 82 -1.60 1.55 -7.09
C ILE A 82 -3.09 1.31 -7.29
N ALA A 83 -3.90 1.66 -6.27
CA ALA A 83 -5.35 1.57 -6.28
C ALA A 83 -5.94 2.51 -5.21
N GLU A 84 -7.23 2.80 -5.32
CA GLU A 84 -8.03 3.47 -4.28
C GLU A 84 -8.03 2.64 -2.99
N ALA A 85 -8.01 3.31 -1.83
CA ALA A 85 -7.76 2.67 -0.54
C ALA A 85 -8.83 1.66 -0.11
N ASP A 86 -10.07 1.83 -0.59
CA ASP A 86 -11.18 0.90 -0.38
C ASP A 86 -11.13 -0.34 -1.29
N ARG A 87 -10.26 -0.33 -2.32
CA ARG A 87 -10.08 -1.45 -3.26
C ARG A 87 -8.88 -2.30 -2.87
N ILE A 88 -8.92 -2.88 -1.67
CA ILE A 88 -7.81 -3.63 -1.08
C ILE A 88 -7.37 -4.80 -1.97
N THR A 89 -8.32 -5.53 -2.58
CA THR A 89 -8.00 -6.64 -3.49
C THR A 89 -7.24 -6.17 -4.73
N ASP A 90 -7.61 -5.03 -5.31
CA ASP A 90 -6.93 -4.46 -6.47
C ASP A 90 -5.49 -4.05 -6.10
N ALA A 91 -5.33 -3.41 -4.94
CA ALA A 91 -4.04 -3.03 -4.39
C ALA A 91 -3.13 -4.25 -4.16
N LEU A 92 -3.67 -5.30 -3.53
CA LEU A 92 -2.97 -6.55 -3.29
C LEU A 92 -2.49 -7.19 -4.59
N MET A 93 -3.36 -7.32 -5.60
CA MET A 93 -3.02 -7.97 -6.86
C MET A 93 -1.95 -7.19 -7.63
N ALA A 94 -2.04 -5.86 -7.63
CA ALA A 94 -1.00 -5.01 -8.21
C ALA A 94 0.35 -5.21 -7.50
N ILE A 95 0.36 -5.20 -6.16
CA ILE A 95 1.57 -5.43 -5.34
C ILE A 95 2.16 -6.82 -5.59
N LYS A 96 1.34 -7.87 -5.65
CA LYS A 96 1.77 -9.22 -6.03
C LYS A 96 2.49 -9.25 -7.37
N ALA A 97 1.89 -8.60 -8.38
CA ALA A 97 2.41 -8.60 -9.73
C ALA A 97 3.81 -7.97 -9.81
N TYR A 98 4.02 -6.77 -9.26
CA TYR A 98 5.30 -6.07 -9.40
C TYR A 98 6.38 -6.54 -8.42
N LEU A 99 6.00 -7.04 -7.23
CA LEU A 99 6.94 -7.68 -6.30
C LEU A 99 7.27 -9.13 -6.67
N GLY A 100 6.71 -9.64 -7.76
CA GLY A 100 7.02 -10.97 -8.30
C GLY A 100 6.55 -12.13 -7.43
N ALA A 101 5.44 -11.96 -6.72
CA ALA A 101 4.79 -13.06 -6.02
C ALA A 101 3.93 -13.89 -6.99
N PRO A 102 3.72 -15.20 -6.73
CA PRO A 102 2.78 -16.00 -7.51
C PRO A 102 1.37 -15.40 -7.45
N THR A 103 0.74 -15.18 -8.60
CA THR A 103 -0.65 -14.71 -8.73
C THR A 103 -1.64 -15.77 -8.37
#